data_AF-A0A7W1DY33-F1
#
_entry.id   AF-A0A7W1DY33-F1
#
_cell.length_a   1.000
_cell.length_b   1.000
_cell.length_c   1.000
_cell.angle_alpha   90.00
_cell.angle_beta   90.00
_cell.angle_gamma   90.00
#
_symmetry.space_group_name_H-M   'P 1'
#
loop_
_entity.id
_entity.type
_entity.pdbx_description
1 polymer ?
#
loop_
_entity_poly.entity_id
_entity_poly.type
_entity_poly.pdbx_seq_one_letter_code
_entity_poly.pdbx_strand_id
1 'polypeptide(L)' 'AEGLSAWQVLEGVFACGNDPKVAAFDLVEIDPTRDVKDATARTGCSIILTFLAGLCRRLHGEHAPI' A
#
# COMPACT_ATOMS: atom_id res chain seq x y z
N ALA A 1 3.89 -20.53 8.36
CA ALA A 1 4.67 -19.39 7.83
C ALA A 1 4.21 -18.16 8.60
N GLU A 2 5.11 -17.46 9.27
CA GLU A 2 4.78 -16.25 10.03
C GLU A 2 5.01 -15.04 9.12
N GLY A 3 3.96 -14.26 8.87
CA GLY A 3 3.96 -13.11 7.96
C GLY A 3 2.57 -12.83 7.39
N LEU A 4 2.41 -11.67 6.77
CA LEU A 4 1.19 -11.32 6.04
C LEU A 4 1.31 -11.78 4.59
N SER A 5 0.22 -12.32 4.05
CA SER A 5 0.08 -12.47 2.61
C SER A 5 0.00 -11.10 1.94
N ALA A 6 0.35 -11.03 0.65
CA ALA A 6 0.24 -9.78 -0.12
C ALA A 6 -1.18 -9.19 -0.05
N TRP A 7 -2.23 -10.02 -0.10
CA TRP A 7 -3.62 -9.56 -0.01
C TRP A 7 -3.93 -8.90 1.33
N GLN A 8 -3.51 -9.50 2.44
CA GLN A 8 -3.72 -8.92 3.77
C GLN A 8 -3.02 -7.56 3.92
N VAL A 9 -1.81 -7.42 3.36
CA VAL A 9 -1.11 -6.13 3.37
C VAL A 9 -1.88 -5.11 2.54
N LEU A 10 -2.27 -5.45 1.30
CA LEU A 10 -2.96 -4.55 0.39
C LEU A 10 -4.31 -4.06 0.97
N GLU A 11 -5.11 -4.96 1.56
CA GLU A 11 -6.35 -4.58 2.26
C GLU A 11 -6.08 -3.62 3.43
N GLY A 12 -5.07 -3.95 4.24
CA GLY A 12 -4.68 -3.12 5.38
C GLY A 12 -4.25 -1.71 4.97
N VAL A 13 -3.38 -1.59 3.96
CA VAL A 13 -2.88 -0.26 3.53
C VAL A 13 -3.95 0.57 2.81
N PHE A 14 -4.90 -0.06 2.10
CA PHE A 14 -6.07 0.65 1.58
C PHE A 14 -6.91 1.25 2.73
N ALA A 15 -7.19 0.44 3.76
CA ALA A 15 -7.93 0.89 4.93
C ALA A 15 -7.20 2.03 5.65
N CYS A 16 -5.88 1.92 5.82
CA CYS A 16 -5.05 2.99 6.38
C CYS A 16 -5.10 4.27 5.54
N GLY A 17 -5.01 4.18 4.21
CA GLY A 17 -5.12 5.35 3.33
C GLY A 17 -6.47 6.06 3.48
N ASN A 18 -7.53 5.29 3.71
CA ASN A 18 -8.90 5.80 3.84
C ASN A 18 -9.26 6.28 5.26
N ASP A 19 -8.45 6.01 6.29
CA ASP A 19 -8.75 6.37 7.69
C ASP A 19 -8.30 7.82 8.00
N PRO A 20 -9.19 8.72 8.47
CA PRO A 20 -8.86 10.13 8.75
C PRO A 20 -7.79 10.34 9.84
N LYS A 21 -7.49 9.34 10.67
CA LYS A 21 -6.45 9.41 11.71
C LYS A 21 -5.04 9.21 11.16
N VAL A 22 -4.91 8.63 9.96
CA VAL A 22 -3.61 8.40 9.34
C VAL A 22 -3.12 9.69 8.67
N ALA A 23 -2.03 10.24 9.20
CA ALA A 23 -1.40 11.48 8.73
C ALA A 23 -0.26 11.26 7.74
N ALA A 24 0.41 10.10 7.81
CA ALA A 24 1.56 9.76 6.97
C ALA A 24 1.69 8.23 6.81
N PHE A 25 2.43 7.82 5.78
CA PHE A 25 2.76 6.42 5.47
C PHE A 25 4.21 6.37 4.97
N ASP A 26 4.97 5.39 5.45
CA ASP A 26 6.30 5.05 4.91
C ASP A 26 6.33 3.58 4.49
N LEU A 27 7.22 3.28 3.54
CA LEU A 27 7.57 1.93 3.13
C LEU A 27 9.09 1.78 3.15
N VAL A 28 9.59 0.96 4.06
CA VAL A 28 11.03 0.72 4.30
C VAL A 28 11.41 -0.75 4.05
N GLU A 29 12.71 -1.06 4.21
CA GLU A 29 13.29 -2.41 4.17
C GLU A 29 13.23 -3.15 2.81
N ILE A 30 13.03 -2.42 1.71
CA ILE A 30 13.25 -2.97 0.37
C ILE A 30 14.77 -3.01 0.12
N ASP A 31 15.32 -4.21 0.01
CA ASP A 31 16.72 -4.45 -0.38
C ASP A 31 16.80 -4.98 -1.83
N PRO A 32 17.19 -4.15 -2.81
CA PRO A 32 17.28 -4.56 -4.21
C PRO A 32 18.31 -5.68 -4.46
N THR A 33 19.31 -5.84 -3.59
CA THR A 33 20.36 -6.86 -3.76
C THR A 33 19.87 -8.27 -3.44
N ARG A 34 18.74 -8.37 -2.72
CA ARG A 34 18.11 -9.63 -2.30
C ARG A 34 16.77 -9.88 -2.97
N ASP A 35 16.33 -8.96 -3.84
CA ASP A 35 15.03 -9.05 -4.48
C ASP A 35 15.04 -10.01 -5.67
N VAL A 36 14.31 -11.12 -5.53
CA VAL A 36 14.24 -12.14 -6.57
C VAL A 36 13.18 -11.72 -7.59
N LYS A 37 13.63 -11.40 -8.80
CA LYS A 37 12.77 -11.00 -9.93
C LYS A 37 11.91 -9.77 -9.59
N ASP A 38 12.46 -8.81 -8.85
CA ASP A 38 11.77 -7.56 -8.44
C ASP A 38 10.45 -7.81 -7.70
N ALA A 39 10.31 -8.96 -7.02
CA ALA A 39 9.07 -9.33 -6.35
C ALA A 39 8.77 -8.37 -5.19
N THR A 40 9.75 -8.09 -4.34
CA THR A 40 9.60 -7.18 -3.21
C THR A 40 9.35 -5.76 -3.68
N ALA A 41 10.10 -5.27 -4.67
CA ALA A 41 9.94 -3.95 -5.24
C ALA A 41 8.56 -3.76 -5.88
N ARG A 42 8.08 -4.73 -6.66
CA ARG A 42 6.73 -4.68 -7.24
C ARG A 42 5.65 -4.71 -6.17
N THR A 43 5.79 -5.54 -5.15
CA THR A 43 4.87 -5.55 -4.01
C THR A 43 4.87 -4.19 -3.30
N GLY A 44 6.04 -3.57 -3.13
CA GLY A 44 6.15 -2.23 -2.58
C GLY A 44 5.42 -1.16 -3.41
N CYS A 45 5.56 -1.20 -4.74
CA CYS A 45 4.80 -0.33 -5.63
C CYS A 45 3.29 -0.54 -5.49
N SER A 46 2.82 -1.80 -5.44
CA SER A 46 1.41 -2.10 -5.21
C SER A 46 0.92 -1.55 -3.88
N ILE A 47 1.71 -1.69 -2.80
CA ILE A 47 1.39 -1.14 -1.48
C ILE A 47 1.20 0.39 -1.53
N ILE A 48 2.14 1.11 -2.15
CA ILE A 48 2.07 2.57 -2.29
C ILE A 48 0.81 2.97 -3.06
N LEU A 49 0.57 2.35 -4.22
CA LEU A 49 -0.59 2.66 -5.06
C LEU A 49 -1.90 2.36 -4.34
N THR A 50 -1.98 1.26 -3.58
CA THR A 50 -3.18 0.89 -2.83
C THR A 50 -3.44 1.83 -1.64
N PHE A 51 -2.39 2.25 -0.93
CA PHE A 51 -2.53 3.31 0.08
C PHE A 51 -3.05 4.62 -0.54
N LEU A 52 -2.46 5.04 -1.67
CA LEU A 52 -2.88 6.25 -2.38
C LEU A 52 -4.31 6.15 -2.92
N ALA A 53 -4.77 4.96 -3.33
CA ALA A 53 -6.16 4.73 -3.72
C ALA A 53 -7.12 4.96 -2.54
N GLY A 54 -6.79 4.43 -1.35
CA GLY A 54 -7.54 4.69 -0.12
C GLY A 54 -7.56 6.17 0.25
N LEU A 55 -6.40 6.84 0.13
CA LEU A 55 -6.27 8.28 0.35
C LEU A 55 -7.11 9.10 -0.63
N CYS A 56 -7.08 8.75 -1.92
CA CYS A 56 -7.86 9.40 -2.97
C CYS A 56 -9.36 9.29 -2.68
N ARG A 57 -9.84 8.11 -2.28
CA ARG A 57 -11.23 7.91 -1.85
C ARG A 57 -11.60 8.78 -0.64
N ARG A 58 -10.72 8.91 0.34
CA ARG A 58 -10.92 9.79 1.51
C ARG A 58 -11.02 11.25 1.12
N LEU A 59 -10.19 11.71 0.18
CA LEU A 59 -10.11 13.11 -0.24
C LEU A 59 -11.22 13.52 -1.21
N HIS A 60 -11.69 12.60 -2.07
CA HIS A 60 -12.59 12.90 -3.18
C HIS A 60 -13.96 12.21 -3.09
N GLY A 61 -14.18 11.36 -2.09
CA GLY A 61 -15.38 10.54 -1.97
C GLY A 61 -15.43 9.41 -3.01
N GLU A 62 -16.60 8.78 -3.19
CA GLU A 62 -16.75 7.63 -4.11
C GLU A 62 -16.66 7.99 -5.61
N HIS A 63 -16.61 9.28 -5.94
CA HIS A 63 -16.55 9.79 -7.33
C HIS A 63 -15.14 10.18 -7.78
N ALA A 64 -14.09 9.64 -7.13
CA ALA A 64 -12.72 9.87 -7.59
C ALA A 64 -12.59 9.47 -9.07
N PRO A 65 -12.13 10.37 -9.96
CA PRO A 65 -11.95 10.05 -11.37
C PRO A 65 -10.84 9.00 -11.49
N ILE A 66 -11.22 7.82 -11.96
CA ILE A 66 -10.30 6.84 -12.56
C ILE A 66 -9.96 7.26 -13.98
#